data_AF-T1DPA2-F1
#
_entry.id   AF-T1DPA2-F1
#
_cell.length_a   1.000
_cell.length_b   1.000
_cell.length_c   1.000
_cell.angle_alpha   90.00
_cell.angle_beta   90.00
_cell.angle_gamma   90.00
#
_symmetry.space_group_name_H-M   'P 1'
#
loop_
_entity.id
_entity.type
_entity.pdbx_description
1 polymer ?
#
loop_
_entity_poly.entity_id
_entity_poly.type
_entity_poly.pdbx_seq_one_letter_code
_entity_poly.pdbx_strand_id
1 'polypeptide(L)' 'MNFASKISFLLLVTTVVFAVTGGEVHRSFEQYEESDIERDLPLSNEYETCIRPRKCKPHLKCSKGQICVDPNKGW' A
#
# COMPACT_ATOMS: atom_id res chain seq x y z
N MET A 1 -34.90 -15.69 -20.47
CA MET A 1 -34.09 -16.24 -19.36
C MET A 1 -34.73 -15.85 -18.05
N ASN A 2 -35.22 -16.83 -17.28
CA ASN A 2 -35.81 -16.59 -15.97
C ASN A 2 -34.78 -15.95 -15.02
N PHE A 3 -35.23 -15.13 -14.07
CA PHE A 3 -34.36 -14.42 -13.13
C PHE A 3 -33.42 -15.39 -12.38
N ALA A 4 -33.91 -16.59 -12.07
CA ALA A 4 -33.12 -17.68 -11.51
C ALA A 4 -31.93 -18.12 -12.40
N SER A 5 -32.12 -18.18 -13.72
CA SER A 5 -31.01 -18.48 -14.66
C SER A 5 -29.97 -17.37 -14.70
N LYS A 6 -30.37 -16.10 -14.51
CA LYS A 6 -29.41 -14.97 -14.47
C LYS A 6 -28.54 -15.03 -13.23
N ILE A 7 -29.13 -15.33 -12.07
CA ILE A 7 -28.39 -15.48 -10.80
C ILE A 7 -27.42 -16.66 -10.87
N SER A 8 -27.89 -17.80 -11.40
CA SER A 8 -27.03 -18.99 -11.56
C SER A 8 -25.82 -18.70 -12.45
N PHE A 9 -26.01 -17.97 -13.55
CA PHE A 9 -24.91 -17.59 -14.43
C PHE A 9 -23.91 -16.64 -13.75
N LEU A 10 -24.40 -15.68 -12.96
CA LEU A 10 -23.54 -14.77 -12.18
C LEU A 10 -22.67 -15.51 -11.17
N LEU A 11 -23.22 -16.49 -10.46
CA LEU A 11 -22.47 -17.31 -9.50
C LEU A 11 -21.42 -18.21 -10.16
N LEU A 12 -21.72 -18.72 -11.36
CA LEU A 12 -20.75 -19.48 -12.15
C LEU A 12 -19.58 -18.60 -12.62
N VAL A 13 -19.83 -17.36 -13.03
CA VAL A 13 -18.77 -16.44 -13.43
C VAL A 13 -17.87 -16.06 -12.24
N THR A 14 -18.43 -15.79 -11.06
CA THR A 14 -17.61 -15.45 -9.88
C THR A 14 -16.74 -16.62 -9.44
N THR A 15 -17.27 -17.84 -9.39
CA THR A 15 -16.46 -19.03 -9.03
C THR A 15 -15.32 -19.29 -10.02
N VAL A 16 -15.53 -19.09 -11.33
CA VAL A 16 -14.47 -19.18 -12.33
C VAL A 16 -13.42 -18.08 -12.13
N VAL A 17 -13.83 -16.83 -11.82
CA VAL A 17 -12.88 -15.75 -11.52
C VAL A 17 -12.06 -16.08 -10.29
N PHE A 18 -12.67 -16.54 -9.19
CA PHE A 18 -11.96 -16.95 -7.97
C PHE A 18 -11.07 -18.18 -8.17
N ALA A 19 -11.42 -19.11 -9.05
CA ALA A 19 -10.57 -20.25 -9.37
C ALA A 19 -9.37 -19.86 -10.24
N VAL A 20 -9.55 -18.93 -11.18
CA VAL A 20 -8.47 -18.42 -12.04
C VAL A 20 -7.56 -17.44 -11.30
N THR A 21 -8.08 -16.67 -10.34
CA THR A 21 -7.28 -15.74 -9.51
C THR A 21 -6.81 -16.33 -8.18
N GLY A 22 -7.45 -17.39 -7.67
CA GLY A 22 -7.16 -18.03 -6.38
C GLY A 22 -6.61 -19.45 -6.48
N GLY A 23 -6.18 -19.86 -7.67
CA GLY A 23 -5.46 -21.11 -7.89
C GLY A 23 -4.01 -21.03 -7.44
N GLU A 24 -3.78 -20.84 -6.14
CA GLU A 24 -2.57 -21.23 -5.40
C GLU A 24 -2.84 -21.15 -3.88
N VAL A 25 -3.77 -21.97 -3.39
CA VAL A 25 -3.81 -22.39 -1.97
C VAL A 25 -2.72 -23.44 -1.76
N HIS A 26 -1.46 -23.04 -1.89
CA HIS A 26 -0.29 -23.69 -1.29
C HIS A 26 0.94 -22.80 -1.48
N ARG A 27 1.14 -21.83 -0.58
CA ARG A 27 2.49 -21.33 -0.36
C ARG A 27 2.72 -21.28 1.13
N SER A 28 3.65 -22.14 1.54
CA SER A 28 4.43 -22.09 2.75
C SER A 28 4.11 -20.90 3.65
N PHE A 29 3.67 -21.24 4.86
CA PHE A 29 3.88 -20.42 6.04
C PHE A 29 5.40 -20.34 6.33
N GLU A 30 6.20 -19.99 5.32
CA GLU A 30 7.55 -19.50 5.46
C GLU A 30 7.38 -18.04 5.81
N GLN A 31 7.36 -17.79 7.11
CA GLN A 31 8.35 -16.87 7.68
C GLN A 31 8.66 -15.69 6.74
N TYR A 32 7.67 -14.81 6.53
CA TYR A 32 8.04 -13.40 6.54
C TYR A 32 8.30 -13.07 8.00
N GLU A 33 9.48 -13.54 8.43
CA GLU A 33 10.31 -12.76 9.31
C GLU A 33 10.19 -11.35 8.76
N GLU A 34 9.55 -10.52 9.56
CA GLU A 34 9.78 -9.10 9.69
C GLU A 34 11.30 -8.88 9.59
N SER A 35 11.83 -8.97 8.37
CA SER A 35 13.17 -8.56 8.10
C SER A 35 13.05 -7.06 8.19
N ASP A 36 13.46 -6.55 9.35
CA ASP A 36 14.04 -5.25 9.61
C ASP A 36 15.16 -4.97 8.59
N ILE A 37 14.85 -5.08 7.31
CA ILE A 37 15.51 -4.30 6.30
C ILE A 37 14.93 -2.93 6.55
N GLU A 38 15.59 -2.18 7.44
CA GLU A 38 15.67 -0.73 7.37
C GLU A 38 16.11 -0.38 5.94
N ARG A 39 15.22 -0.52 4.95
CA ARG A 39 15.38 0.13 3.68
C ARG A 39 15.20 1.58 4.04
N ASP A 40 16.32 2.25 4.28
CA ASP A 40 16.37 3.70 4.43
C ASP A 40 15.69 4.30 3.20
N LEU A 41 14.41 4.66 3.39
CA LEU A 41 13.65 5.34 2.37
C LEU A 41 14.40 6.63 2.03
N PRO A 42 14.43 7.01 0.75
CA PRO A 42 15.08 8.26 0.37
C PRO A 42 14.47 9.42 1.15
N LEU A 43 15.35 10.32 1.61
CA LEU A 43 14.94 11.51 2.37
C LEU A 43 14.11 12.44 1.47
N SER A 44 12.95 12.83 1.97
CA SER A 44 11.98 13.66 1.28
C SER A 44 12.46 15.11 1.13
N ASN A 45 12.18 15.70 -0.03
CA ASN A 45 12.48 17.09 -0.38
C ASN A 45 11.45 18.07 0.20
N GLU A 46 11.62 19.37 -0.07
CA GLU A 46 10.66 20.40 0.33
C GLU A 46 9.28 20.14 -0.31
N TYR A 47 8.22 20.28 0.49
CA TYR A 47 6.82 19.99 0.15
C TYR A 47 6.47 18.52 -0.13
N GLU A 48 7.41 17.58 0.04
CA GLU A 48 7.13 16.15 -0.01
C GLU A 48 6.59 15.60 1.33
N THR A 49 6.01 14.40 1.28
CA THR A 49 5.38 13.75 2.43
C THR A 49 6.38 13.13 3.41
N CYS A 50 6.18 13.37 4.70
CA CYS A 50 6.99 12.82 5.80
C CYS A 50 6.22 11.82 6.68
N ILE A 51 5.24 11.13 6.09
CA ILE A 51 4.50 10.06 6.75
C ILE A 51 5.44 8.87 6.94
N ARG A 52 5.56 8.37 8.17
CA ARG A 52 6.44 7.23 8.48
C ARG A 52 6.19 6.07 7.49
N PRO A 53 7.27 5.44 6.97
CA PRO A 53 8.66 5.56 7.42
C PRO A 53 9.47 6.67 6.73
N ARG A 54 8.86 7.51 5.88
CA ARG A 54 9.54 8.61 5.17
C ARG A 54 9.97 9.69 6.15
N LYS A 55 11.18 10.24 5.94
CA LYS A 55 11.76 11.32 6.74
C LYS A 55 12.15 12.46 5.81
N CYS A 56 12.07 13.69 6.29
CA CYS A 56 12.55 14.87 5.56
C CYS A 56 14.08 14.92 5.53
N LYS A 57 14.65 15.61 4.53
CA LYS A 57 16.06 16.02 4.57
C LYS A 57 16.36 16.84 5.84
N PRO A 58 17.60 16.82 6.37
CA PRO A 58 17.94 17.39 7.68
C PRO A 58 17.67 18.89 7.84
N HIS A 59 17.70 19.67 6.75
CA HIS A 59 17.41 21.10 6.76
C HIS A 59 15.90 21.41 6.78
N LEU A 60 15.05 20.39 6.60
CA LEU A 60 13.60 20.49 6.58
C LEU A 60 13.00 19.82 7.82
N LYS A 61 11.86 20.33 8.27
CA LYS A 61 11.08 19.74 9.36
C LYS A 61 9.74 19.22 8.85
N CYS A 62 9.31 18.08 9.39
CA CYS A 62 7.97 17.57 9.15
C CYS A 62 6.94 18.44 9.88
N SER A 63 6.04 19.10 9.13
CA SER A 63 5.00 19.95 9.70
C SER A 63 3.79 19.13 10.17
N LYS A 64 2.82 19.78 10.85
CA LYS A 64 1.54 19.16 11.21
C LYS A 64 0.76 18.65 9.99
N GLY A 65 0.99 19.22 8.80
CA GLY A 65 0.39 18.78 7.54
C GLY A 65 1.06 17.53 6.93
N GLN A 66 1.98 16.89 7.67
CA GLN A 66 2.73 15.71 7.19
C GLN A 66 3.54 15.97 5.91
N ILE A 67 4.00 17.22 5.74
CA ILE A 67 4.89 17.65 4.66
C ILE A 67 6.19 18.24 5.21
N CYS A 68 7.28 18.13 4.44
CA CYS A 68 8.57 18.71 4.76
C CYS A 68 8.61 20.19 4.41
N VAL A 69 8.91 21.05 5.37
CA VAL A 69 9.00 22.51 5.20
C VAL A 69 10.28 23.05 5.80
N ASP A 70 10.85 24.09 5.19
CA ASP A 70 11.97 24.82 5.77
C ASP A 70 11.48 25.75 6.89
N PRO A 71 11.89 25.55 8.16
CA PRO A 71 11.45 26.39 9.27
C PRO A 71 11.93 27.85 9.17
N ASN A 72 12.93 28.14 8.34
CA ASN A 72 13.49 29.48 8.16
C ASN A 72 12.83 30.25 7.02
N LYS A 73 11.95 29.63 6.24
CA LYS A 73 11.32 30.24 5.06
C LYS A 73 10.26 31.30 5.40
N GLY A 74 9.96 31.51 6.69
CA GLY A 74 9.12 32.62 7.17
C GLY A 74 7.68 32.56 6.64
N TRP A 75 7.02 31.43 6.85
CA TRP A 75 5.60 31.21 6.50
C TRP A 75 4.66 31.80 7.55
#